data_AF-A0A1H9XEC8-F1
#
_entry.id   AF-A0A1H9XEC8-F1
#
_cell.length_a   1.000
_cell.length_b   1.000
_cell.length_c   1.000
_cell.angle_alpha   90.00
_cell.angle_beta   90.00
_cell.angle_gamma   90.00
#
_symmetry.space_group_name_H-M   'P 1'
#
loop_
_entity.id
_entity.type
_entity.pdbx_description
1 polymer ?
#
loop_
_entity_poly.entity_id
_entity_poly.type
_entity_poly.pdbx_seq_one_letter_code
_entity_poly.pdbx_strand_id
1 'polypeptide(L)' 'MNVGPQDTGWFKSTYSGGANDNCVEVRFTQGNPVAIRDSKNPTATLTTPNWPQFLTTLTR' A
#
# COMPACT_ATOMS: atom_id res chain seq x y z
N MET A 1 4.67 2.68 -27.29
CA MET A 1 4.89 3.53 -26.11
C MET A 1 4.70 2.65 -24.89
N ASN A 2 5.79 2.21 -24.28
CA ASN A 2 5.73 1.38 -23.07
C ASN A 2 5.70 2.33 -21.88
N VAL A 3 4.54 2.93 -21.62
CA VAL A 3 4.37 3.80 -20.47
C VAL A 3 4.29 2.85 -19.27
N GLY A 4 5.41 2.72 -18.54
CA GLY A 4 5.39 2.07 -17.23
C GLY A 4 4.30 2.71 -16.35
N PRO A 5 3.73 1.97 -15.37
CA PRO A 5 2.60 2.46 -14.60
C PRO A 5 2.91 3.87 -14.09
N GLN A 6 2.12 4.83 -14.59
CA GLN A 6 2.12 6.20 -14.10
C GLN A 6 1.66 6.17 -12.64
N ASP A 7 2.11 7.13 -11.85
CA ASP A 7 1.65 7.25 -10.49
C ASP A 7 0.12 7.40 -10.45
N THR A 8 -0.56 6.42 -9.85
CA THR A 8 -2.03 6.38 -9.86
C THR A 8 -2.66 7.24 -8.78
N GLY A 9 -1.87 7.81 -7.86
CA GLY A 9 -2.38 8.29 -6.58
C GLY A 9 -2.91 7.15 -5.71
N TRP A 10 -3.43 7.50 -4.53
CA TRP A 10 -4.00 6.55 -3.57
C TRP A 10 -5.45 6.23 -3.89
N PHE A 11 -5.79 4.94 -3.88
CA PHE A 11 -7.16 4.47 -3.98
C PHE A 11 -7.47 3.46 -2.89
N LYS A 12 -8.70 3.52 -2.36
CA LYS A 12 -9.17 2.69 -1.25
C LYS A 12 -9.58 1.31 -1.76
N SER A 13 -9.18 0.25 -1.06
CA SER A 13 -9.64 -1.12 -1.36
C SER A 13 -11.15 -1.26 -1.18
N THR A 14 -11.80 -2.07 -2.02
CA THR A 14 -13.24 -2.38 -1.90
C THR A 14 -13.57 -3.20 -0.65
N TYR A 15 -12.56 -3.84 -0.05
CA TYR A 15 -12.67 -4.55 1.22
C TYR A 15 -12.53 -3.62 2.44
N SER A 16 -12.17 -2.36 2.21
CA SER A 16 -12.06 -1.33 3.25
C SER A 16 -13.42 -0.70 3.53
N GLY A 17 -14.27 -1.39 4.29
CA GLY A 17 -15.59 -0.90 4.71
C GLY A 17 -16.37 -1.88 5.58
N GLY A 18 -17.43 -1.40 6.25
CA GLY A 18 -18.27 -2.18 7.17
C GLY A 18 -18.03 -1.84 8.65
N ALA A 19 -18.44 -2.73 9.56
CA ALA A 19 -18.28 -2.56 11.02
C ALA A 19 -16.82 -2.55 11.50
N ASN A 20 -15.90 -3.01 10.64
CA ASN A 20 -14.50 -3.11 10.92
C ASN A 20 -13.81 -1.99 10.15
N ASP A 21 -13.48 -0.93 10.87
CA ASP A 21 -12.94 0.33 10.37
C ASP A 21 -11.47 0.19 9.89
N ASN A 22 -11.08 -0.98 9.37
CA ASN A 22 -9.73 -1.28 8.89
C ASN A 22 -9.65 -0.92 7.41
N CYS A 23 -9.03 0.23 7.11
CA CYS A 23 -9.01 0.77 5.76
C CYS A 23 -7.60 0.65 5.17
N VAL A 24 -7.48 -0.05 4.05
CA VAL A 24 -6.26 -0.15 3.24
C VAL A 24 -6.39 0.70 1.98
N GLU A 25 -5.32 1.41 1.64
CA GLU A 25 -5.14 2.13 0.38
C GLU A 25 -3.91 1.62 -0.37
N VAL A 26 -3.97 1.71 -1.70
CA VAL A 26 -2.93 1.25 -2.62
C VAL A 26 -2.58 2.36 -3.62
N ARG A 27 -1.32 2.42 -4.05
CA ARG A 27 -0.82 3.30 -5.11
C ARG A 27 0.22 2.55 -5.93
N PHE A 28 0.14 2.62 -7.25
CA PHE A 28 1.21 2.12 -8.14
C PHE A 28 2.20 3.26 -8.39
N THR A 29 3.51 2.98 -8.30
CA THR A 29 4.55 3.99 -8.53
C THR A 29 5.48 3.58 -9.67
N GLN A 30 6.13 4.57 -10.26
CA GLN A 30 7.11 4.33 -11.31
C GLN A 30 8.39 3.74 -10.68
N GLY A 31 8.80 2.57 -11.15
CA GLY A 31 10.03 1.90 -10.72
C GLY A 31 9.91 0.99 -9.49
N ASN A 32 8.84 1.10 -8.70
CA ASN A 32 8.53 0.18 -7.61
C ASN A 32 7.04 -0.18 -7.63
N PRO A 33 6.65 -1.45 -7.83
CA PRO A 33 5.36 -1.70 -8.44
C PRO A 33 4.18 -1.32 -7.53
N VAL A 34 4.27 -1.45 -6.20
CA VAL A 34 3.11 -1.25 -5.32
C VAL A 34 3.48 -0.63 -3.98
N ALA A 35 2.79 0.46 -3.61
CA ALA A 35 2.75 1.01 -2.26
C ALA A 35 1.40 0.71 -1.58
N ILE A 36 1.45 0.32 -0.30
CA ILE A 36 0.28 -0.06 0.50
C ILE A 36 0.35 0.72 1.81
N ARG A 37 -0.76 1.28 2.29
CA ARG A 37 -0.82 1.92 3.62
C ARG A 37 -2.15 1.66 4.31
N ASP A 38 -2.14 1.80 5.63
CA ASP A 38 -3.34 1.95 6.42
C ASP A 38 -3.89 3.38 6.30
N SER A 39 -5.19 3.53 6.03
CA SER A 39 -5.80 4.85 5.82
C SER A 39 -5.87 5.67 7.11
N LYS A 40 -5.83 5.03 8.28
CA LYS A 40 -5.87 5.70 9.58
C LYS A 40 -4.49 6.13 10.05
N ASN A 41 -3.45 5.48 9.54
CA ASN A 41 -2.05 5.81 9.76
C ASN A 41 -1.31 5.92 8.41
N PRO A 42 -1.57 6.98 7.63
CA PRO A 42 -1.09 7.09 6.25
C PRO A 42 0.43 7.24 6.12
N THR A 43 1.15 7.44 7.23
CA THR A 43 2.63 7.46 7.27
C THR A 43 3.23 6.05 7.30
N ALA A 44 2.48 5.04 7.73
CA ALA A 44 2.89 3.63 7.72
C ALA A 44 2.70 3.01 6.32
N THR A 45 3.58 3.38 5.39
CA THR A 45 3.57 2.88 4.00
C THR A 45 4.55 1.73 3.80
N LEU A 46 4.06 0.64 3.22
CA LEU A 46 4.83 -0.52 2.77
C LEU A 46 5.06 -0.45 1.26
N THR A 47 6.27 -0.77 0.77
CA THR A 47 6.59 -0.73 -0.67
C THR A 47 7.25 -2.03 -1.12
N THR A 48 6.67 -2.72 -2.09
CA THR A 48 7.33 -3.92 -2.65
C THR A 48 8.62 -3.52 -3.36
N PRO A 49 9.69 -4.33 -3.35
CA PRO A 49 9.82 -5.67 -2.77
C PRO A 49 10.48 -5.66 -1.37
N ASN A 50 9.96 -4.93 -0.38
CA ASN A 50 10.50 -4.96 0.99
C ASN A 50 9.77 -5.92 1.95
N TRP A 51 8.95 -6.84 1.43
CA TRP A 51 8.15 -7.77 2.25
C TRP A 51 8.96 -8.54 3.31
N PRO A 52 10.16 -9.06 3.02
CA PRO A 52 10.99 -9.71 4.04
C PRO A 52 11.39 -8.76 5.18
N GLN A 53 11.72 -7.50 4.86
CA GLN A 53 12.06 -6.48 5.86
C GLN A 53 10.84 -6.06 6.68
N PHE A 54 9.65 -6.05 6.09
CA PHE A 54 8.43 -5.81 6.86
C PHE A 54 8.19 -6.91 7.91
N LEU A 55 8.39 -8.18 7.55
CA LEU A 55 8.24 -9.29 8.49
C LEU A 55 9.21 -9.20 9.68
N THR A 56 10.40 -8.61 9.51
CA THR A 56 11.32 -8.41 10.64
C THR A 56 10.89 -7.28 11.58
N THR A 57 9.97 -6.41 11.17
CA THR A 57 9.43 -5.33 12.04
C THR A 57 8.24 -5.77 12.90
N LEU A 58 7.65 -6.95 12.61
CA LEU A 58 6.52 -7.48 13.38
C LEU A 58 7.02 -8.11 14.68
N THR A 59 6.83 -7.41 15.80
CA THR A 59 6.95 -8.00 17.14
C THR A 59 5.72 -8.85 17.45
N ARG A 60 5.94 -10.06 17.98
CA ARG A 60 4.87 -11.02 18.34
C ARG A 60 4.02 -10.55 19.51
#